data_AF-A0A4W4EFV0-F1
#
_entry.id   AF-A0A4W4EFV0-F1
#
_cell.length_a   1.000
_cell.length_b   1.000
_cell.length_c   1.000
_cell.angle_alpha   90.00
_cell.angle_beta   90.00
_cell.angle_gamma   90.00
#
_symmetry.space_group_name_H-M   'P 1'
#
loop_
_entity.id
_entity.type
_entity.pdbx_description
1 polymer ?
#
loop_
_entity_poly.entity_id
_entity_poly.type
_entity_poly.pdbx_seq_one_letter_code
_entity_poly.pdbx_strand_id
1 'polypeptide(L)'
;MTRLKAFQQVIKQYADIADSLLVYIEEAHPSDGWVSSDAPYQIPKHRCLEDRLKAAKLMNQEVPGCLIVADSMDNSSNAAYGAYFDRLYILQEGKIVYQGGRGPERYRISELKNCYLHSVVLSYCCEGRFLKGF
;
A
#
# COMPACT_ATOMS: atom_id res chain seq x y z
N MET A 1 -7.57 6.36 8.64
CA MET A 1 -8.60 5.27 8.65
C MET A 1 -9.45 5.16 7.38
N THR A 2 -9.68 6.22 6.58
CA THR A 2 -10.64 6.17 5.45
C THR A 2 -10.13 5.47 4.19
N ARG A 3 -8.83 5.57 3.87
CA ARG A 3 -8.27 5.09 2.59
C ARG A 3 -8.08 3.58 2.49
N LEU A 4 -7.54 2.95 3.53
CA LEU A 4 -7.32 1.50 3.55
C LEU A 4 -8.65 0.74 3.47
N LYS A 5 -9.69 1.27 4.13
CA LYS A 5 -11.07 0.77 4.02
C LYS A 5 -11.67 1.00 2.63
N ALA A 6 -11.43 2.17 2.01
CA ALA A 6 -11.85 2.43 0.64
C ALA A 6 -11.15 1.48 -0.36
N PHE A 7 -9.86 1.23 -0.19
CA PHE A 7 -9.10 0.25 -0.98
C PHE A 7 -9.67 -1.16 -0.80
N GLN A 8 -9.93 -1.57 0.44
CA GLN A 8 -10.59 -2.86 0.72
C GLN A 8 -11.98 -2.96 0.08
N GLN A 9 -12.76 -1.88 0.05
CA GLN A 9 -14.05 -1.84 -0.65
C GLN A 9 -13.88 -2.02 -2.16
N VAL A 10 -12.90 -1.35 -2.77
CA VAL A 10 -12.58 -1.51 -4.20
C VAL A 10 -12.15 -2.93 -4.50
N ILE A 11 -11.25 -3.51 -3.70
CA ILE A 11 -10.83 -4.91 -3.85
C ILE A 11 -12.04 -5.82 -3.83
N LYS A 12 -12.90 -5.68 -2.81
CA LYS A 12 -14.11 -6.52 -2.69
C LYS A 12 -15.07 -6.32 -3.86
N GLN A 13 -15.16 -5.11 -4.39
CA GLN A 13 -16.05 -4.78 -5.51
C GLN A 13 -15.61 -5.41 -6.84
N TYR A 14 -14.29 -5.55 -7.06
CA TYR A 14 -13.73 -6.02 -8.33
C TYR A 14 -12.98 -7.36 -8.21
N ALA A 15 -13.16 -8.09 -7.12
CA ALA A 15 -12.49 -9.36 -6.84
C ALA A 15 -12.82 -10.46 -7.86
N ASP A 16 -13.89 -10.29 -8.64
CA ASP A 16 -14.33 -11.19 -9.71
C ASP A 16 -13.58 -10.97 -11.03
N ILE A 17 -13.02 -9.78 -11.25
CA ILE A 17 -12.39 -9.40 -12.53
C ILE A 17 -10.94 -8.91 -12.41
N ALA A 18 -10.46 -8.66 -11.20
CA ALA A 18 -9.13 -8.14 -10.92
C ALA A 18 -8.51 -8.78 -9.68
N ASP A 19 -7.20 -9.05 -9.76
CA ASP A 19 -6.38 -9.43 -8.61
C ASP A 19 -5.91 -8.17 -7.87
N SER A 20 -5.63 -8.31 -6.56
CA SER A 20 -5.11 -7.20 -5.76
C SER A 20 -4.00 -7.64 -4.83
N LEU A 21 -3.04 -6.72 -4.64
CA LEU A 21 -1.87 -6.94 -3.80
C LEU A 21 -1.52 -5.64 -3.07
N LEU A 22 -1.39 -5.74 -1.76
CA LEU A 22 -0.86 -4.68 -0.91
C LEU A 22 0.59 -5.00 -0.57
N VAL A 23 1.51 -4.11 -0.97
CA VAL A 23 2.94 -4.24 -0.74
C VAL A 23 3.33 -3.33 0.42
N TYR A 24 3.74 -3.94 1.52
CA TYR A 24 4.26 -3.26 2.69
C TYR A 24 5.69 -2.80 2.45
N ILE A 25 5.92 -1.49 2.50
CA ILE A 25 7.24 -0.87 2.25
C ILE A 25 7.87 -0.35 3.55
N GLU A 26 9.04 0.29 3.44
CA GLU A 26 9.70 0.92 4.57
C GLU A 26 8.84 2.02 5.24
N GLU A 27 9.02 2.20 6.55
CA GLU A 27 8.30 3.24 7.29
C GLU A 27 8.64 4.64 6.80
N ALA A 28 7.61 5.42 6.46
CA ALA A 28 7.78 6.84 6.16
C ALA A 28 8.20 7.65 7.40
N HIS A 29 7.75 7.23 8.58
CA HIS A 29 7.97 7.92 9.85
C HIS A 29 8.35 6.91 10.95
N PRO A 30 9.56 6.32 10.89
CA PRO A 30 9.99 5.35 11.89
C PRO A 30 10.11 6.01 13.27
N SER A 31 9.72 5.29 14.32
CA SER A 31 9.73 5.79 15.70
C SER A 31 11.13 6.07 16.27
N ASP A 32 12.17 5.47 15.68
CA ASP A 32 13.58 5.70 15.99
C ASP A 32 14.28 6.68 15.02
N GLY A 33 13.51 7.44 14.23
CA GLY A 33 14.00 8.41 13.25
C GLY A 33 13.26 9.75 13.30
N TRP A 34 12.74 10.20 12.16
CA TRP A 34 11.89 11.40 12.08
C TRP A 34 10.52 11.10 12.68
N VAL A 35 10.42 11.29 14.00
CA VAL A 35 9.21 10.99 14.77
C VAL A 35 8.07 11.88 14.33
N SER A 36 6.99 11.26 13.84
CA SER A 36 5.67 11.89 13.78
C SER A 36 4.93 11.51 15.06
N SER A 37 4.77 12.48 15.96
CA SER A 37 4.13 12.29 17.28
C SER A 37 2.67 11.80 17.22
N ASP A 38 2.02 11.87 16.05
CA ASP A 38 0.62 11.47 15.87
C ASP A 38 0.44 10.17 15.06
N ALA A 39 1.47 9.33 14.97
CA ALA A 39 1.32 7.97 14.45
C ALA A 39 0.75 7.03 15.54
N PRO A 40 -0.34 6.30 15.27
CA PRO A 40 -0.98 5.44 16.27
C PRO A 40 -0.20 4.15 16.55
N TYR A 41 0.65 3.69 15.63
CA TYR A 41 1.66 2.68 15.93
C TYR A 41 3.06 3.30 15.91
N GLN A 42 3.89 2.87 16.85
CA GLN A 42 5.27 3.35 16.99
C GLN A 42 6.21 2.26 16.46
N ILE A 43 6.31 2.16 15.13
CA ILE A 43 7.13 1.13 14.47
C ILE A 43 8.53 1.69 14.19
N PRO A 44 9.60 1.08 14.72
CA PRO A 44 10.97 1.51 14.42
C PRO A 44 11.34 1.12 12.99
N LYS A 45 12.42 1.70 12.47
CA LYS A 45 12.96 1.31 11.17
C LYS A 45 13.26 -0.19 11.16
N HIS A 46 12.69 -0.89 10.17
CA HIS A 46 12.92 -2.33 9.99
C HIS A 46 14.41 -2.62 9.81
N ARG A 47 14.98 -3.50 10.65
CA ARG A 47 16.39 -3.90 10.56
C ARG A 47 16.56 -5.23 9.83
N CYS A 48 15.52 -6.04 9.83
CA CYS A 48 15.44 -7.31 9.11
C CYS A 48 14.04 -7.53 8.54
N LEU A 49 13.90 -8.57 7.72
CA LEU A 49 12.64 -8.92 7.08
C LEU A 49 11.57 -9.30 8.12
N GLU A 50 11.95 -9.94 9.22
CA GLU A 50 11.03 -10.32 10.29
C GLU A 50 10.36 -9.10 10.92
N ASP A 51 11.09 -7.99 11.10
CA ASP A 51 10.52 -6.76 11.63
C ASP A 51 9.49 -6.17 10.67
N ARG A 52 9.81 -6.15 9.37
CA ARG A 52 8.88 -5.69 8.34
C ARG A 52 7.65 -6.59 8.24
N LEU A 53 7.81 -7.91 8.37
CA LEU A 53 6.70 -8.85 8.38
C LEU A 53 5.81 -8.70 9.61
N LYS A 54 6.35 -8.37 10.79
CA LYS A 54 5.54 -8.05 11.97
C LYS A 54 4.68 -6.81 11.71
N ALA A 55 5.26 -5.77 11.11
CA ALA A 55 4.56 -4.55 10.76
C ALA A 55 3.45 -4.78 9.70
N ALA A 56 3.74 -5.60 8.67
CA ALA A 56 2.76 -6.04 7.69
C ALA A 56 1.62 -6.88 8.30
N LYS A 57 1.92 -7.71 9.32
CA LYS A 57 0.88 -8.44 10.06
C LYS A 57 -0.05 -7.53 10.84
N LEU A 58 0.47 -6.44 11.43
CA LEU A 58 -0.37 -5.43 12.09
C LEU A 58 -1.35 -4.80 11.08
N MET A 59 -0.86 -4.43 9.89
CA MET A 59 -1.72 -3.94 8.81
C MET A 59 -2.79 -4.97 8.41
N ASN A 60 -2.45 -6.25 8.35
CA ASN A 60 -3.43 -7.29 8.00
C ASN A 60 -4.59 -7.38 9.00
N GLN A 61 -4.34 -7.07 10.28
CA GLN A 61 -5.39 -7.03 11.30
C GLN A 61 -6.37 -5.88 11.05
N GLU A 62 -5.91 -4.77 10.47
CA GLU A 62 -6.74 -3.59 10.15
C GLU A 62 -7.57 -3.76 8.87
N VAL A 63 -7.06 -4.50 7.87
CA VAL A 63 -7.78 -4.84 6.62
C VAL A 63 -7.75 -6.33 6.31
N PRO A 64 -8.56 -7.12 7.02
CA PRO A 64 -8.64 -8.55 6.75
C PRO A 64 -9.14 -8.83 5.32
N GLY A 65 -8.54 -9.83 4.69
CA GLY A 65 -8.94 -10.31 3.36
C GLY A 65 -8.25 -9.63 2.18
N CYS A 66 -7.30 -8.72 2.43
CA CYS A 66 -6.38 -8.26 1.39
C CYS A 66 -5.15 -9.17 1.37
N LEU A 67 -4.61 -9.49 0.18
CA LEU A 67 -3.32 -10.15 0.09
C LEU A 67 -2.22 -9.12 0.38
N ILE A 68 -1.46 -9.35 1.45
CA ILE A 68 -0.40 -8.44 1.90
C ILE A 68 0.95 -9.16 1.79
N VAL A 69 1.88 -8.52 1.10
CA VAL A 69 3.28 -8.96 1.00
C VAL A 69 4.20 -7.86 1.50
N ALA A 70 5.40 -8.21 1.95
CA ALA A 70 6.40 -7.23 2.31
C ALA A 70 7.41 -7.06 1.17
N ASP A 71 7.84 -5.83 0.92
CA ASP A 71 8.96 -5.58 0.01
C ASP A 71 10.27 -6.11 0.60
N SER A 72 11.24 -6.40 -0.25
CA SER A 72 12.58 -6.83 0.14
C SER A 72 13.28 -5.78 1.01
N MET A 73 14.21 -6.19 1.86
CA MET A 73 14.96 -5.25 2.71
C MET A 73 15.80 -4.24 1.90
N ASP A 74 16.11 -4.55 0.63
CA ASP A 74 16.76 -3.65 -0.32
C ASP A 74 15.79 -2.63 -0.96
N ASN A 75 14.50 -2.67 -0.58
CA ASN A 75 13.43 -1.82 -1.10
C ASN A 75 13.29 -1.90 -2.63
N SER A 76 13.54 -3.10 -3.20
CA SER A 76 13.62 -3.28 -4.66
C SER A 76 12.33 -2.92 -5.39
N SER A 77 11.17 -3.29 -4.83
CA SER A 77 9.88 -3.01 -5.45
C SER A 77 9.51 -1.53 -5.27
N ASN A 78 9.75 -0.97 -4.09
CA ASN A 78 9.55 0.44 -3.81
C ASN A 78 10.37 1.33 -4.77
N ALA A 79 11.62 0.97 -5.01
CA ALA A 79 12.50 1.66 -5.96
C ALA A 79 12.01 1.54 -7.40
N ALA A 80 11.68 0.32 -7.85
CA ALA A 80 11.23 0.07 -9.22
C ALA A 80 9.93 0.81 -9.58
N TYR A 81 9.00 0.91 -8.63
CA TYR A 81 7.72 1.59 -8.82
C TYR A 81 7.75 3.05 -8.32
N GLY A 82 8.89 3.54 -7.82
CA GLY A 82 9.00 4.90 -7.24
C GLY A 82 7.88 5.18 -6.23
N ALA A 83 7.59 4.20 -5.38
CA ALA A 83 6.38 4.12 -4.58
C ALA A 83 6.53 4.74 -3.18
N TYR A 84 7.53 5.60 -3.01
CA TYR A 84 7.82 6.27 -1.74
C TYR A 84 6.55 6.83 -1.11
N PHE A 85 6.37 6.53 0.17
CA PHE A 85 5.22 6.84 1.02
C PHE A 85 3.95 6.00 0.76
N ASP A 86 3.26 6.24 -0.34
CA ASP A 86 2.02 5.55 -0.71
C ASP A 86 1.79 5.71 -2.22
N ARG A 87 1.50 4.60 -2.92
CA ARG A 87 1.26 4.64 -4.37
C ARG A 87 0.40 3.48 -4.87
N LEU A 88 -0.57 3.81 -5.73
CA LEU A 88 -1.42 2.83 -6.42
C LEU A 88 -0.93 2.62 -7.86
N TYR A 89 -0.93 1.38 -8.31
CA TYR A 89 -0.71 0.97 -9.68
C TYR A 89 -1.79 0.01 -10.13
N ILE A 90 -2.15 0.06 -11.42
CA ILE A 90 -2.89 -1.01 -12.07
C ILE A 90 -2.05 -1.52 -13.21
N LEU A 91 -1.85 -2.84 -13.21
CA LEU A 91 -1.17 -3.56 -14.27
C LEU A 91 -2.20 -4.33 -15.07
N GLN A 92 -2.07 -4.32 -16.39
CA GLN A 92 -2.82 -5.18 -17.29
C GLN A 92 -1.82 -5.82 -18.24
N GLU A 93 -1.83 -7.15 -18.32
CA GLU A 93 -0.89 -7.93 -19.16
C GLU A 93 0.59 -7.54 -18.93
N GLY A 94 0.97 -7.31 -17.67
CA GLY A 94 2.34 -6.94 -17.28
C GLY A 94 2.73 -5.48 -17.60
N LYS A 95 1.80 -4.65 -18.09
CA LYS A 95 2.03 -3.23 -18.38
C LYS A 95 1.30 -2.35 -17.38
N ILE A 96 1.93 -1.27 -16.95
CA ILE A 96 1.30 -0.27 -16.09
C ILE A 96 0.29 0.52 -16.94
N VAL A 97 -1.01 0.31 -16.70
CA VAL A 97 -2.10 1.05 -17.35
C VAL A 97 -2.58 2.23 -16.51
N TYR A 98 -2.30 2.19 -15.20
CA TYR A 98 -2.56 3.30 -14.29
C TYR A 98 -1.41 3.46 -13.30
N GLN A 99 -0.98 4.71 -13.14
CA GLN A 99 -0.04 5.13 -12.11
C GLN A 99 -0.70 6.23 -11.27
N GLY A 100 -0.91 5.94 -10.00
CA GLY A 100 -1.38 6.91 -9.02
C GLY A 100 -0.41 8.08 -8.91
N GLY A 101 -0.99 9.28 -8.75
CA GLY A 101 -0.22 10.48 -8.47
C GLY A 101 0.60 10.36 -7.18
N ARG A 102 1.56 11.25 -7.00
CA ARG A 102 2.33 11.32 -5.76
C ARG A 102 1.40 11.69 -4.61
N GLY A 103 1.50 10.91 -3.54
CA GLY A 103 0.76 11.17 -2.33
C GLY A 103 -0.72 10.76 -2.39
N PRO A 104 -1.39 10.85 -1.25
CA PRO A 104 -2.63 10.12 -1.00
C PRO A 104 -3.87 10.73 -1.70
N GLU A 105 -3.71 11.90 -2.31
CA GLU A 105 -4.79 12.73 -2.88
C GLU A 105 -5.29 12.27 -4.26
N ARG A 106 -4.65 11.28 -4.90
CA ARG A 106 -4.99 10.86 -6.28
C ARG A 106 -5.48 9.42 -6.42
N TYR A 107 -6.22 8.91 -5.45
CA TYR A 107 -7.09 7.74 -5.65
C TYR A 107 -8.34 8.15 -6.42
N ARG A 108 -8.25 8.29 -7.75
CA ARG A 108 -9.44 8.50 -8.58
C ARG A 108 -10.08 7.15 -8.92
N ILE A 109 -10.67 6.50 -7.92
CA ILE A 109 -11.38 5.21 -8.08
C ILE A 109 -12.45 5.29 -9.17
N SER A 110 -13.05 6.47 -9.38
CA SER A 110 -14.03 6.74 -10.44
C SER A 110 -13.49 6.59 -11.86
N GLU A 111 -12.19 6.80 -12.11
CA GLU A 111 -11.57 6.65 -13.44
C GLU A 111 -11.23 5.18 -13.77
N LEU A 112 -11.28 4.29 -12.78
CA LEU A 112 -10.70 2.94 -12.88
C LEU A 112 -11.69 1.88 -13.42
N LYS A 113 -13.00 2.19 -13.50
CA LYS A 113 -14.05 1.23 -13.92
C LYS A 113 -13.78 0.52 -15.25
N ASN A 114 -13.12 1.18 -16.21
CA ASN A 114 -12.81 0.58 -17.51
C ASN A 114 -11.48 -0.20 -17.55
N CYS A 115 -10.60 -0.03 -16.56
CA CYS A 115 -9.25 -0.61 -16.58
C CYS A 115 -9.12 -1.92 -15.79
N TYR A 116 -10.18 -2.36 -15.08
CA TYR A 116 -10.06 -3.48 -14.14
C TYR A 116 -10.10 -4.87 -14.79
N LEU A 117 -10.56 -5.00 -16.03
CA LEU A 117 -10.72 -6.31 -16.67
C LEU A 117 -9.34 -7.00 -16.85
N HIS A 118 -9.12 -8.13 -16.16
CA HIS A 118 -7.86 -8.88 -16.16
C HIS A 118 -6.65 -8.05 -15.69
N SER A 119 -6.87 -7.22 -14.65
CA SER A 119 -5.83 -6.36 -14.10
C SER A 119 -5.35 -6.82 -12.72
N VAL A 120 -4.12 -6.43 -12.38
CA VAL A 120 -3.55 -6.55 -11.04
C VAL A 120 -3.45 -5.16 -10.42
N VAL A 121 -4.11 -4.97 -9.29
CA VAL A 121 -4.08 -3.72 -8.53
C VAL A 121 -3.00 -3.79 -7.46
N LEU A 122 -1.92 -3.03 -7.61
CA LEU A 122 -0.85 -2.94 -6.62
C LEU A 122 -0.98 -1.67 -5.80
N SER A 123 -1.00 -1.79 -4.49
CA SER A 123 -0.92 -0.65 -3.58
C SER A 123 0.32 -0.78 -2.70
N TYR A 124 1.20 0.22 -2.72
CA TYR A 124 2.40 0.27 -1.90
C TYR A 124 2.16 1.17 -0.73
N CYS A 125 2.39 0.70 0.50
CA CYS A 125 2.05 1.51 1.65
C CYS A 125 2.83 1.16 2.93
N CYS A 126 2.95 2.13 3.84
CA CYS A 126 3.66 2.05 5.13
C CYS A 126 2.81 2.61 6.28
N GLU A 127 3.15 2.27 7.53
CA GLU A 127 2.27 2.54 8.68
C GLU A 127 1.90 4.01 8.85
N GLY A 128 2.92 4.86 8.82
CA GLY A 128 2.78 6.29 9.16
C GLY A 128 1.75 7.07 8.33
N ARG A 129 1.23 6.52 7.23
CA ARG A 129 0.19 7.13 6.38
C ARG A 129 -1.14 6.37 6.30
N PHE A 130 -1.29 5.17 6.89
CA PHE A 130 -2.60 4.50 6.96
C PHE A 130 -3.62 5.26 7.78
N LEU A 131 -3.15 5.94 8.82
CA LEU A 131 -4.00 6.50 9.85
C LEU A 131 -4.19 8.00 9.68
N LYS A 132 -3.19 8.70 9.12
CA LYS A 132 -3.30 10.10 8.72
C LYS A 132 -3.99 10.23 7.36
N GLY A 133 -5.32 10.19 7.40
CA GLY A 133 -6.13 10.76 6.32
C GLY A 133 -5.90 12.27 6.28
N PHE A 134 -5.00 12.72 5.41
CA PHE A 134 -5.03 14.07 4.87
C PHE A 134 -5.96 14.09 3.66
#